data_AF-A0A0S3TLX6-F1
#
_entry.id   AF-A0A0S3TLX6-F1
#
_cell.length_a   1.000
_cell.length_b   1.000
_cell.length_c   1.000
_cell.angle_alpha   90.00
_cell.angle_beta   90.00
_cell.angle_gamma   90.00
#
_symmetry.space_group_name_H-M   'P 1'
#
loop_
_entity.id
_entity.type
_entity.pdbx_description
1 polymer ?
#
loop_
_entity_poly.entity_id
_entity_poly.type
_entity_poly.pdbx_seq_one_letter_code
_entity_poly.pdbx_strand_id
1 'polypeptide(L)' 'MFGSVVRGEARPDSDVDFLVELEPQRTLLDQIALMQSLEELLGRKVDVTEPETSHELIREKVLREAVVL' A
#
# COMPACT_ATOMS: atom_id res chain seq x y z
N MET A 1 -1.10 6.22 -1.31
CA MET A 1 -1.37 5.19 -2.34
C MET A 1 -0.34 5.28 -3.45
N PHE A 2 0.01 4.17 -4.09
CA PHE A 2 0.89 4.14 -5.26
C PHE A 2 0.44 3.06 -6.26
N GLY A 3 1.27 2.75 -7.26
CA GLY A 3 1.05 1.58 -8.11
C GLY A 3 0.00 1.78 -9.21
N SER A 4 -0.56 0.67 -9.69
CA SER A 4 -1.39 0.65 -10.91
C SER A 4 -2.64 1.53 -10.81
N VAL A 5 -3.21 1.66 -9.61
CA VAL A 5 -4.37 2.51 -9.34
C VAL A 5 -4.04 3.97 -9.57
N VAL A 6 -2.89 4.44 -9.07
CA VAL A 6 -2.45 5.83 -9.25
C VAL A 6 -2.04 6.11 -10.70
N ARG A 7 -1.44 5.14 -11.39
CA ARG A 7 -1.06 5.29 -12.81
C ARG A 7 -2.24 5.22 -13.78
N GLY A 8 -3.45 4.88 -13.31
CA GLY A 8 -4.62 4.66 -14.17
C GLY A 8 -4.54 3.37 -15.00
N GLU A 9 -3.67 2.44 -14.62
CA GLU A 9 -3.44 1.16 -15.29
C GLU A 9 -4.12 -0.02 -14.56
N ALA A 10 -4.82 0.26 -13.46
CA ALA A 10 -5.50 -0.76 -12.67
C ALA A 10 -6.61 -1.45 -13.47
N ARG A 11 -6.59 -2.79 -13.43
CA ARG A 11 -7.62 -3.66 -13.98
C ARG A 11 -8.65 -4.03 -12.89
N PRO A 12 -9.77 -4.68 -13.25
CA PRO A 12 -10.75 -5.15 -12.27
C PRO A 12 -10.18 -6.15 -11.25
N ASP A 13 -9.14 -6.89 -11.61
CA ASP A 13 -8.43 -7.87 -10.77
C ASP A 13 -7.20 -7.29 -10.06
N SER A 14 -6.88 -6.01 -10.28
CA SER A 14 -5.73 -5.35 -9.66
C SER A 14 -5.94 -5.13 -8.17
N ASP A 15 -4.86 -5.33 -7.44
CA ASP A 15 -4.65 -4.90 -6.07
C ASP A 15 -4.57 -3.37 -5.93
N VAL A 16 -4.74 -2.90 -4.70
CA VAL A 16 -4.58 -1.50 -4.32
C VAL A 16 -3.39 -1.37 -3.41
N ASP A 17 -2.36 -0.64 -3.88
CA ASP A 17 -1.09 -0.49 -3.16
C ASP A 17 -1.10 0.73 -2.22
N PHE A 18 -0.89 0.46 -0.93
CA PHE A 18 -0.73 1.48 0.10
C PHE A 18 0.69 1.48 0.66
N LEU A 19 1.29 2.66 0.66
CA LEU A 19 2.41 2.96 1.54
C LEU A 19 1.84 3.45 2.86
N VAL A 20 2.21 2.80 3.95
CA VAL A 20 1.83 3.22 5.30
C VAL A 20 3.07 3.40 6.14
N GLU A 21 3.03 4.40 7.01
CA GLU A 21 3.98 4.53 8.11
C GLU A 21 3.25 4.07 9.37
N LEU A 22 3.65 2.92 9.89
CA LEU A 22 3.11 2.38 11.13
C LEU A 22 3.94 2.89 12.30
N GLU A 23 3.25 3.25 13.40
CA GLU A 23 3.93 3.60 14.64
C GLU A 23 4.80 2.42 15.12
N PRO A 24 5.98 2.66 15.74
CA PRO A 24 6.92 1.60 16.13
C PRO A 24 6.35 0.54 17.09
N GLN A 25 5.25 0.84 17.78
CA GLN A 25 4.56 -0.09 18.69
C GLN A 25 3.54 -0.99 17.97
N ARG A 26 3.31 -0.79 16.67
CA ARG A 26 2.41 -1.63 15.88
C ARG A 26 3.07 -2.95 15.55
N THR A 27 2.25 -3.99 15.58
CA THR A 27 2.66 -5.36 15.30
C THR A 27 2.29 -5.75 13.88
N LEU A 28 2.86 -6.86 13.39
CA LEU A 28 2.43 -7.47 12.13
C LEU A 28 0.93 -7.82 12.13
N LEU A 29 0.36 -8.14 13.29
CA LEU A 29 -1.08 -8.40 13.40
C LEU A 29 -1.91 -7.14 13.19
N ASP A 30 -1.43 -5.98 13.65
CA ASP A 30 -2.08 -4.69 13.39
C ASP A 30 -2.04 -4.36 11.89
N GLN A 31 -0.92 -4.62 11.23
CA GLN A 31 -0.78 -4.45 9.77
C GLN A 31 -1.74 -5.36 9.01
N ILE A 32 -1.82 -6.65 9.39
CA ILE A 32 -2.76 -7.60 8.78
C ILE A 32 -4.22 -7.18 9.02
N ALA A 33 -4.54 -6.70 10.23
CA ALA A 33 -5.89 -6.22 10.54
C ALA A 33 -6.26 -4.99 9.70
N LEU A 34 -5.31 -4.07 9.48
CA LEU A 34 -5.48 -2.93 8.59
C LEU A 34 -5.71 -3.38 7.15
N MET A 35 -4.90 -4.31 6.64
CA MET A 35 -5.07 -4.88 5.29
C MET A 35 -6.48 -5.46 5.13
N GLN A 36 -6.91 -6.35 6.03
CA GLN A 36 -8.25 -6.97 5.95
C GLN A 36 -9.37 -5.94 5.98
N SER A 37 -9.25 -4.91 6.83
CA SER A 37 -10.25 -3.84 6.93
C SER A 37 -10.34 -3.03 5.63
N LEU A 38 -9.20 -2.75 4.99
CA LEU A 38 -9.16 -2.06 3.71
C LEU A 38 -9.68 -2.94 2.57
N GLU A 39 -9.37 -4.24 2.57
CA GLU A 39 -9.91 -5.19 1.58
C GLU A 39 -11.44 -5.28 1.66
N GLU A 40 -11.99 -5.35 2.88
CA GLU A 40 -13.44 -5.37 3.10
C GLU A 40 -14.10 -4.06 2.64
N LEU A 41 -13.47 -2.92 2.92
CA LEU A 41 -13.97 -1.61 2.53
C LEU A 41 -13.94 -1.39 1.00
N LEU A 42 -12.87 -1.82 0.34
CA LEU A 42 -12.63 -1.57 -1.08
C LEU A 42 -13.17 -2.69 -1.99
N GLY A 43 -13.48 -3.86 -1.43
CA GLY A 43 -13.91 -5.04 -2.18
C GLY A 43 -12.84 -5.57 -3.13
N ARG A 44 -11.56 -5.28 -2.84
CA ARG A 44 -10.39 -5.62 -3.66
C ARG A 44 -9.26 -6.08 -2.77
N LYS A 45 -8.30 -6.80 -3.36
CA LYS A 45 -7.05 -7.10 -2.66
C LYS A 45 -6.29 -5.82 -2.36
N VAL A 46 -5.68 -5.76 -1.19
CA VAL A 46 -4.93 -4.59 -0.73
C VAL A 46 -3.53 -5.05 -0.33
N ASP A 47 -2.52 -4.39 -0.89
CA ASP A 47 -1.13 -4.56 -0.46
C ASP A 47 -0.71 -3.36 0.40
N VAL A 48 -0.11 -3.65 1.54
CA VAL A 48 0.32 -2.63 2.52
C VAL A 48 1.81 -2.81 2.74
N THR A 49 2.59 -1.86 2.26
CA THR A 49 4.04 -1.86 2.35
C THR A 49 4.53 -0.67 3.16
N GLU A 50 5.56 -0.88 3.98
CA GLU A 50 6.28 0.20 4.65
C GLU A 50 7.39 0.75 3.72
N PRO A 51 7.58 2.07 3.64
CA PRO A 51 8.61 2.66 2.78
C PRO A 51 10.02 2.15 3.07
N GLU A 52 10.31 1.79 4.33
CA GLU A 52 11.64 1.40 4.79
C GLU A 52 12.03 -0.04 4.39
N THR A 53 11.05 -0.90 4.10
CA THR A 53 11.31 -2.29 3.72
C THR A 53 11.54 -2.46 2.21
N SER A 54 11.36 -1.40 1.43
CA SER A 54 11.56 -1.38 -0.02
C SER A 54 13.01 -1.07 -0.40
N HIS A 55 13.54 -1.80 -1.39
CA HIS A 55 14.87 -1.53 -1.95
C HIS A 55 14.97 -0.06 -2.43
N GLU A 56 16.06 0.65 -2.13
CA GLU A 56 16.18 2.11 -2.32
C GLU A 56 15.73 2.61 -3.71
N LEU A 57 16.12 1.90 -4.77
CA LEU A 57 15.74 2.20 -6.16
C LEU A 57 14.22 2.12 -6.41
N ILE A 58 13.55 1.18 -5.74
CA ILE A 58 12.09 1.03 -5.81
C ILE A 58 11.43 2.10 -4.96
N ARG A 59 11.99 2.38 -3.77
CA ARG A 59 11.49 3.41 -2.85
C ARG A 59 11.41 4.78 -3.51
N GLU A 60 12.46 5.24 -4.20
CA GLU A 60 12.41 6.55 -4.87
C GLU A 60 11.31 6.64 -5.92
N LYS A 61 11.16 5.58 -6.73
CA LYS A 61 10.12 5.53 -7.77
C LYS A 61 8.73 5.53 -7.14
N VAL A 62 8.53 4.70 -6.12
CA VAL A 62 7.27 4.57 -5.40
C VAL A 62 6.89 5.89 -4.71
N LEU A 63 7.84 6.57 -4.05
CA LEU A 63 7.60 7.86 -3.40
C LEU A 63 7.26 8.99 -4.39
N ARG A 64 7.86 9.00 -5.59
CA ARG A 64 7.53 9.99 -6.63
C ARG A 64 6.12 9.80 -7.20
N GLU A 65 5.67 8.56 -7.27
CA GLU A 65 4.34 8.21 -7.78
C GLU A 65 3.28 8.21 -6.68
N ALA A 66 3.68 8.26 -5.41
CA ALA A 66 2.76 8.17 -4.30
C ALA A 66 1.86 9.41 -4.22
N VAL A 67 0.55 9.16 -4.08
CA VAL A 67 -0.45 10.19 -3.77
C VAL A 67 -0.85 10.04 -2.31
N VAL A 68 -0.73 11.13 -1.57
CA VAL A 68 -1.17 11.24 -0.17
C VAL A 68 -2.70 11.31 -0.15
N LEU A 69 -3.31 10.49 0.70
CA LEU A 69 -4.75 10.50 0.99
C LEU A 69 -5.04 11.24 2.29
#